data_AF-A0A2G1MJD1-F1
#
_entry.id   AF-A0A2G1MJD1-F1
#
_cell.length_a   1.000
_cell.length_b   1.000
_cell.length_c   1.000
_cell.angle_alpha   90.00
_cell.angle_beta   90.00
_cell.angle_gamma   90.00
#
_symmetry.space_group_name_H-M   'P 1'
#
loop_
_entity.id
_entity.type
_entity.pdbx_description
1 polymer ?
#
loop_
_entity_poly.entity_id
_entity_poly.type
_entity_poly.pdbx_seq_one_letter_code
_entity_poly.pdbx_strand_id
1 'polypeptide(L)'
;MIEEMLFQSWSGIIRTIIVGALAYVGLLAFLRISGKRTLAKLNAFDLVVTVALGSTLATILLSESVALAEGLTAFALLIGLQYLVAKSSVASDRVARLVRSEPRLVMHKGEILYDALHRERVTHEELLSVIRNNGSAAPEEIAAVVLESDGSFSVIPKPDGGGPADFAMADLPDRS
;
A
#
# COMPACT_ATOMS: atom_id res chain seq x y z
N MET A 1 -1.87 -28.66 32.82
CA MET A 1 -1.26 -28.35 31.50
C MET A 1 -2.25 -28.34 30.34
N ILE A 2 -2.78 -29.46 29.82
CA ILE A 2 -3.71 -29.39 28.65
C ILE A 2 -5.01 -28.65 29.00
N GLU A 3 -5.59 -28.91 30.18
CA GLU A 3 -6.81 -28.21 30.63
C GLU A 3 -6.60 -26.69 30.77
N GLU A 4 -5.47 -26.25 31.32
CA GLU A 4 -5.12 -24.82 31.43
C GLU A 4 -4.83 -24.16 30.07
N MET A 5 -4.45 -24.96 29.07
CA MET A 5 -4.32 -24.50 27.67
C MET A 5 -5.68 -24.38 26.97
N LEU A 6 -6.66 -25.19 27.35
CA LEU A 6 -7.99 -25.21 26.74
C LEU A 6 -8.98 -24.25 27.42
N PHE A 7 -8.88 -24.10 28.73
CA PHE A 7 -9.82 -23.32 29.52
C PHE A 7 -9.18 -22.78 30.80
N GLN A 8 -9.10 -21.45 30.92
CA GLN A 8 -8.60 -20.78 32.12
C GLN A 8 -9.73 -20.30 33.03
N SER A 9 -10.66 -19.49 32.50
CA SER A 9 -11.75 -18.93 33.29
C SER A 9 -12.93 -18.45 32.45
N TRP A 10 -14.14 -18.51 33.02
CA TRP A 10 -15.33 -17.91 32.42
C TRP A 10 -15.27 -16.37 32.40
N SER A 11 -14.62 -15.76 33.39
CA SER A 11 -14.45 -14.30 33.47
C SER A 11 -13.63 -13.77 32.29
N GLY A 12 -12.55 -14.46 31.91
CA GLY A 12 -11.75 -14.11 30.75
C GLY A 12 -12.58 -14.15 29.45
N ILE A 13 -13.35 -15.22 29.25
CA ILE A 13 -14.21 -15.38 28.07
C ILE A 13 -15.27 -14.26 27.99
N ILE A 14 -15.98 -13.99 29.09
CA ILE A 14 -17.00 -12.93 29.15
C ILE A 14 -16.38 -11.55 28.87
N ARG A 15 -15.23 -11.26 29.48
CA ARG A 15 -14.48 -10.03 29.22
C ARG A 15 -14.13 -9.91 27.74
N THR A 16 -13.57 -10.96 27.14
CA THR A 16 -13.19 -10.94 25.72
C THR A 16 -14.39 -10.70 24.81
N ILE A 17 -15.55 -11.29 25.10
CA ILE A 17 -16.78 -11.04 24.34
C ILE A 17 -17.20 -9.58 24.45
N ILE A 18 -17.27 -9.03 25.67
CA ILE A 18 -17.74 -7.66 25.90
C ILE A 18 -16.75 -6.62 25.35
N VAL A 19 -15.49 -6.69 25.79
CA VAL A 19 -14.42 -5.76 25.39
C VAL A 19 -14.14 -5.91 23.91
N GLY A 20 -14.10 -7.13 23.38
CA GLY A 20 -13.88 -7.39 21.96
C GLY A 20 -14.99 -6.83 21.09
N ALA A 21 -16.26 -7.00 21.47
CA ALA A 21 -17.38 -6.40 20.74
C ALA A 21 -17.31 -4.87 20.73
N LEU A 22 -17.04 -4.24 21.89
CA LEU A 22 -16.90 -2.79 21.98
C LEU A 22 -15.69 -2.27 21.20
N ALA A 23 -14.55 -2.95 21.27
CA ALA A 23 -13.35 -2.60 20.52
C ALA A 23 -13.59 -2.71 19.01
N TYR A 24 -14.27 -3.77 18.55
CA TYR A 24 -14.64 -3.95 17.15
C TYR A 24 -15.57 -2.85 16.65
N VAL A 25 -16.62 -2.52 17.42
CA VAL A 25 -17.53 -1.41 17.09
C VAL A 25 -16.78 -0.08 17.06
N GLY A 26 -15.90 0.17 18.04
CA GLY A 26 -15.06 1.37 18.07
C GLY A 26 -14.13 1.47 16.85
N LEU A 27 -13.44 0.39 16.51
CA LEU A 27 -12.59 0.32 15.32
C LEU A 27 -13.39 0.58 14.04
N LEU A 28 -14.55 -0.06 13.86
CA LEU A 28 -15.43 0.17 12.72
C LEU A 28 -15.93 1.62 12.66
N ALA A 29 -16.26 2.23 13.81
CA ALA A 29 -16.67 3.61 13.88
C ALA A 29 -15.53 4.54 13.41
N PHE A 30 -14.31 4.33 13.90
CA PHE A 30 -13.15 5.12 13.46
C PHE A 30 -12.84 4.92 11.97
N LEU A 31 -12.86 3.67 11.47
CA LEU A 31 -12.69 3.37 10.04
C LEU A 31 -13.75 4.08 9.18
N ARG A 32 -15.00 4.08 9.64
CA ARG A 32 -16.11 4.72 8.94
C ARG A 32 -15.99 6.25 8.94
N ILE A 33 -15.52 6.85 10.04
CA ILE A 33 -15.22 8.29 10.13
C ILE A 33 -14.04 8.66 9.21
N SER A 34 -13.03 7.80 9.11
CA SER A 34 -11.87 7.98 8.22
C SER A 34 -12.29 8.02 6.73
N GLY A 35 -13.44 7.44 6.39
CA GLY A 35 -14.18 7.69 5.15
C GLY A 35 -13.76 6.86 3.93
N LYS A 36 -14.56 6.96 2.86
CA LYS A 36 -14.36 6.31 1.55
C LYS A 36 -13.20 6.94 0.80
N ARG A 37 -11.95 6.69 1.20
CA ARG A 37 -10.81 7.12 0.40
C ARG A 37 -10.34 5.99 -0.51
N THR A 38 -11.02 5.88 -1.65
CA THR A 38 -10.44 5.21 -2.82
C THR A 38 -9.32 6.10 -3.33
N LEU A 39 -8.09 5.86 -2.86
CA LEU A 39 -6.89 6.29 -3.56
C LEU A 39 -6.08 5.03 -3.74
N ALA A 40 -6.26 4.39 -4.90
CA ALA A 40 -5.67 3.11 -5.29
C ALA A 40 -4.12 3.08 -5.33
N LYS A 41 -3.43 4.02 -4.68
CA LYS A 41 -1.97 4.24 -4.75
C LYS A 41 -1.31 4.55 -3.38
N LEU A 42 -1.85 4.05 -2.25
CA LEU A 42 -1.24 4.17 -0.90
C LEU A 42 -0.88 2.81 -0.26
N ASN A 43 -0.53 1.82 -1.08
CA ASN A 43 -0.51 0.41 -0.70
C ASN A 43 0.43 0.06 0.47
N ALA A 44 1.64 0.63 0.54
CA ALA A 44 2.60 0.25 1.58
C ALA A 44 2.28 0.85 2.96
N PHE A 45 1.96 2.14 3.03
CA PHE A 45 1.67 2.80 4.31
C PHE A 45 0.33 2.35 4.89
N ASP A 46 -0.69 2.19 4.04
CA ASP A 46 -1.99 1.67 4.48
C ASP A 46 -1.88 0.22 4.97
N LEU A 47 -1.00 -0.59 4.36
CA LEU A 47 -0.69 -1.94 4.84
C LEU A 47 -0.08 -1.90 6.25
N VAL A 48 0.91 -1.04 6.49
CA VAL A 48 1.54 -0.90 7.82
C VAL A 48 0.50 -0.51 8.87
N VAL A 49 -0.35 0.47 8.58
CA VAL A 49 -1.41 0.91 9.51
C VAL A 49 -2.44 -0.21 9.72
N THR A 50 -2.84 -0.91 8.66
CA THR A 50 -3.80 -2.03 8.76
C THR A 50 -3.25 -3.15 9.66
N VAL A 51 -1.97 -3.50 9.49
CA VAL A 51 -1.30 -4.49 10.35
C VAL A 51 -1.23 -3.99 11.80
N ALA A 52 -0.89 -2.73 12.02
CA ALA A 52 -0.84 -2.12 13.34
C ALA A 52 -2.21 -2.11 14.04
N LEU A 53 -3.29 -1.77 13.32
CA LEU A 53 -4.66 -1.81 13.83
C LEU A 53 -5.08 -3.24 14.19
N GLY A 54 -4.77 -4.23 13.35
CA GLY A 54 -5.04 -5.64 13.63
C GLY A 54 -4.28 -6.14 14.86
N SER A 55 -2.99 -5.80 14.99
CA SER A 55 -2.18 -6.13 16.17
C SER A 55 -2.74 -5.48 17.43
N THR A 56 -3.11 -4.21 17.36
CA THR A 56 -3.71 -3.47 18.49
C THR A 56 -5.03 -4.10 18.91
N LEU A 57 -5.89 -4.47 17.96
CA LEU A 57 -7.14 -5.18 18.23
C LEU A 57 -6.88 -6.50 18.95
N ALA A 58 -5.96 -7.32 18.44
CA ALA A 58 -5.58 -8.59 19.07
C ALA A 58 -5.08 -8.38 20.52
N THR A 59 -4.26 -7.35 20.75
CA THR A 59 -3.78 -6.99 22.09
C THR A 59 -4.94 -6.59 23.02
N ILE A 60 -5.91 -5.80 22.56
CA ILE A 60 -7.08 -5.41 23.37
C ILE A 60 -7.93 -6.65 23.74
N LEU A 61 -8.08 -7.59 22.80
CA LEU A 61 -8.87 -8.81 23.02
C LEU A 61 -8.19 -9.79 23.99
N LEU A 62 -6.88 -9.98 23.85
CA LEU A 62 -6.15 -11.06 24.54
C LEU A 62 -5.44 -10.58 25.82
N SER A 63 -5.15 -9.29 25.94
CA SER A 63 -4.47 -8.74 27.11
C SER A 63 -5.47 -8.25 28.14
N GLU A 64 -5.46 -8.88 29.32
CA GLU A 64 -6.29 -8.44 30.44
C GLU A 64 -5.84 -7.11 31.06
N SER A 65 -4.56 -6.77 30.90
CA SER A 65 -3.96 -5.56 31.44
C SER A 65 -4.21 -4.29 30.62
N VAL A 66 -4.74 -4.43 29.40
CA VAL A 66 -5.04 -3.27 28.55
C VAL A 66 -6.48 -2.83 28.76
N ALA A 67 -6.66 -1.56 29.14
CA ALA A 67 -7.99 -0.98 29.25
C ALA A 67 -8.57 -0.68 27.87
N LEU A 68 -9.88 -0.87 27.69
CA LEU A 68 -10.56 -0.56 26.42
C LEU A 68 -10.32 0.90 25.98
N ALA A 69 -10.29 1.84 26.93
CA ALA A 69 -10.03 3.24 26.65
C ALA A 69 -8.63 3.49 26.06
N GLU A 70 -7.61 2.79 26.54
CA GLU A 70 -6.25 2.85 25.99
C GLU A 70 -6.23 2.27 24.57
N GLY A 71 -6.94 1.16 24.35
CA GLY A 71 -7.11 0.56 23.04
C GLY A 71 -7.79 1.48 22.02
N LEU A 72 -8.90 2.13 22.42
CA LEU A 72 -9.59 3.11 21.58
C LEU A 72 -8.72 4.35 21.32
N THR A 73 -7.91 4.77 22.28
CA THR A 73 -6.94 5.86 22.12
C THR A 73 -5.87 5.49 21.10
N ALA A 74 -5.36 4.24 21.15
CA ALA A 74 -4.41 3.73 20.17
C ALA A 74 -5.00 3.70 18.75
N PHE A 75 -6.25 3.24 18.60
CA PHE A 75 -6.95 3.32 17.30
C PHE A 75 -7.09 4.76 16.81
N ALA A 76 -7.53 5.68 17.65
CA ALA A 76 -7.67 7.09 17.30
C ALA A 76 -6.33 7.71 16.89
N LEU A 77 -5.24 7.37 17.58
CA LEU A 77 -3.89 7.84 17.27
C LEU A 77 -3.42 7.29 15.92
N LEU A 78 -3.52 5.97 15.69
CA LEU A 78 -3.08 5.35 14.44
C LEU A 78 -3.85 5.89 13.23
N ILE A 79 -5.17 6.01 13.34
CA ILE A 79 -6.02 6.53 12.28
C ILE A 79 -5.79 8.03 12.09
N GLY A 80 -5.58 8.78 13.18
CA GLY A 80 -5.21 10.20 13.13
C GLY A 80 -3.87 10.44 12.43
N LEU A 81 -2.85 9.64 12.74
CA LEU A 81 -1.55 9.69 12.07
C LEU A 81 -1.69 9.32 10.59
N GLN A 82 -2.47 8.28 10.27
CA GLN A 82 -2.74 7.93 8.88
C GLN A 82 -3.38 9.09 8.11
N TYR A 83 -4.37 9.75 8.72
CA TYR A 83 -5.01 10.91 8.14
C TYR A 83 -4.02 12.08 7.95
N LEU A 84 -3.17 12.36 8.95
CA LEU A 84 -2.17 13.42 8.88
C LEU A 84 -1.15 13.16 7.78
N VAL A 85 -0.65 11.94 7.65
CA VAL A 85 0.26 11.55 6.57
C VAL A 85 -0.41 11.73 5.21
N ALA A 86 -1.63 11.20 5.04
CA ALA A 86 -2.35 11.31 3.78
C ALA A 86 -2.67 12.78 3.41
N LYS A 87 -3.04 13.62 4.38
CA LYS A 87 -3.26 15.06 4.17
C LYS A 87 -1.96 15.76 3.80
N SER A 88 -0.87 15.44 4.49
CA SER A 88 0.45 16.05 4.25
C SER A 88 1.04 15.64 2.90
N SER A 89 0.83 14.39 2.46
CA SER A 89 1.24 13.95 1.12
C SER A 89 0.50 14.66 -0.01
N VAL A 90 -0.75 15.11 0.21
CA VAL A 90 -1.49 15.91 -0.79
C VAL A 90 -1.02 17.36 -0.80
N ALA A 91 -0.55 17.88 0.34
CA ALA A 91 -0.10 19.26 0.46
C ALA A 91 1.38 19.47 0.10
N SER A 92 2.20 18.42 0.02
CA SER A 92 3.64 18.53 -0.21
C SER A 92 4.21 17.35 -0.99
N ASP A 93 4.83 17.64 -2.13
CA ASP A 93 5.50 16.65 -2.98
C ASP A 93 6.67 15.96 -2.28
N ARG A 94 7.34 16.62 -1.32
CA ARG A 94 8.40 15.99 -0.52
C ARG A 94 7.84 14.91 0.38
N VAL A 95 6.68 15.15 0.99
CA VAL A 95 6.00 14.16 1.84
C VAL A 95 5.36 13.07 0.97
N ALA A 96 4.86 13.44 -0.22
CA ALA A 96 4.43 12.47 -1.21
C ALA A 96 5.57 11.51 -1.56
N ARG A 97 6.76 12.01 -1.93
CA ARG A 97 7.95 11.20 -2.25
C ARG A 97 8.49 10.37 -1.10
N LEU A 98 8.36 10.83 0.13
CA LEU A 98 8.80 10.08 1.31
C LEU A 98 7.89 8.88 1.62
N VAL A 99 6.59 9.04 1.35
CA VAL A 99 5.56 8.06 1.76
C VAL A 99 5.09 7.20 0.58
N ARG A 100 5.19 7.72 -0.64
CA ARG A 100 4.82 7.06 -1.89
C ARG A 100 6.09 6.82 -2.70
N SER A 101 6.26 5.59 -3.14
CA SER A 101 7.16 5.33 -4.27
C SER A 101 6.56 6.01 -5.50
N GLU A 102 7.33 6.84 -6.20
CA GLU A 102 6.88 7.42 -7.47
C GLU A 102 6.99 6.36 -8.57
N PRO A 103 6.02 6.28 -9.50
CA PRO A 103 6.18 5.43 -10.67
C PRO A 103 7.45 5.80 -11.41
N ARG A 104 8.22 4.81 -11.85
CA ARG A 104 9.49 5.03 -12.51
C ARG A 104 9.48 4.44 -13.92
N LEU A 105 9.81 5.27 -14.89
CA LEU A 105 10.03 4.83 -16.25
C LEU A 105 11.28 3.93 -16.29
N VAL A 106 11.12 2.68 -16.71
CA VAL A 106 12.21 1.70 -16.79
C VAL A 106 12.59 1.36 -18.24
N MET A 107 11.75 1.71 -19.21
CA MET A 107 12.02 1.56 -20.64
C MET A 107 11.28 2.64 -21.44
N HIS A 108 11.92 3.20 -22.46
CA HIS A 108 11.33 4.22 -23.34
C HIS A 108 11.77 4.02 -24.78
N LYS A 109 10.80 3.97 -25.71
CA LYS A 109 11.00 3.84 -27.16
C LYS A 109 11.91 2.66 -27.57
N GLY A 110 11.84 1.54 -26.87
CA GLY A 110 12.71 0.38 -27.13
C GLY A 110 14.04 0.40 -26.37
N GLU A 111 14.41 1.52 -25.74
CA GLU A 111 15.64 1.63 -24.95
C GLU A 111 15.37 1.35 -23.46
N ILE A 112 16.15 0.43 -22.90
CA ILE A 112 16.09 0.08 -21.48
C ILE A 112 16.88 1.10 -20.66
N LEU A 113 16.26 1.64 -19.62
CA LEU A 113 16.87 2.60 -18.71
C LEU A 113 17.57 1.84 -17.56
N TYR A 114 18.78 1.36 -17.80
CA TYR A 114 19.54 0.55 -16.83
C TYR A 114 19.74 1.25 -15.48
N ASP A 115 19.92 2.56 -15.45
CA ASP A 115 20.04 3.33 -14.20
C ASP A 115 18.74 3.32 -13.39
N ALA A 116 17.59 3.29 -14.05
CA ALA A 116 16.29 3.20 -13.40
C ALA A 116 16.06 1.78 -12.85
N LEU A 117 16.40 0.75 -13.64
CA LEU A 117 16.37 -0.65 -13.20
C LEU A 117 17.24 -0.87 -11.95
N HIS A 118 18.47 -0.35 -11.94
CA HIS A 118 19.38 -0.50 -10.81
C HIS A 118 18.85 0.20 -9.54
N ARG A 119 18.29 1.41 -9.70
CA ARG A 119 17.69 2.17 -8.59
C ARG A 119 16.47 1.48 -7.98
N GLU A 120 15.66 0.81 -8.80
CA GLU A 120 14.47 0.07 -8.37
C GLU A 120 14.77 -1.39 -8.01
N ARG A 121 16.03 -1.82 -8.11
CA ARG A 121 16.45 -3.21 -7.89
C ARG A 121 15.71 -4.23 -8.78
N VAL A 122 15.31 -3.79 -9.97
CA VAL A 122 14.70 -4.64 -10.99
C VAL A 122 15.80 -5.18 -11.90
N THR A 123 15.80 -6.49 -12.13
CA THR A 123 16.73 -7.13 -13.04
C THR A 123 16.27 -6.98 -14.50
N HIS A 124 17.23 -7.03 -15.42
CA HIS A 124 16.92 -7.04 -16.85
C HIS A 124 16.00 -8.23 -17.23
N GLU A 125 16.18 -9.39 -16.61
CA GLU A 125 15.39 -10.58 -16.86
C GLU A 125 13.93 -10.43 -16.40
N GLU A 126 13.69 -9.78 -15.26
CA GLU A 126 12.35 -9.44 -14.77
C GLU A 126 11.63 -8.52 -15.75
N LEU A 127 12.30 -7.45 -16.23
CA LEU A 127 11.71 -6.54 -17.22
C LEU A 127 11.33 -7.29 -18.50
N LEU A 128 12.22 -8.15 -19.03
CA LEU A 128 11.92 -8.94 -20.21
C LEU A 128 10.77 -9.93 -19.97
N SER A 129 10.65 -10.49 -18.76
CA SER A 129 9.55 -11.37 -18.38
C SER A 129 8.20 -10.64 -18.41
N VAL A 130 8.16 -9.43 -17.87
CA VAL A 130 6.98 -8.54 -17.91
C VAL A 130 6.55 -8.25 -19.35
N ILE A 131 7.50 -7.95 -20.23
CA ILE A 131 7.26 -7.67 -21.64
C ILE A 131 6.64 -8.88 -22.34
N ARG A 132 7.24 -10.06 -22.17
CA ARG A 132 6.71 -11.32 -22.74
C ARG A 132 5.31 -11.64 -22.24
N ASN A 133 5.05 -11.45 -20.95
CA ASN A 133 3.75 -11.74 -20.34
C ASN A 133 2.64 -10.76 -20.78
N ASN A 134 3.00 -9.55 -21.24
CA ASN A 134 2.05 -8.58 -21.79
C ASN A 134 1.68 -8.85 -23.26
N GLY A 135 2.19 -9.92 -23.88
CA GLY A 135 1.84 -10.30 -25.24
C GLY A 135 2.60 -9.55 -26.35
N SER A 136 3.52 -8.66 -25.99
CA SER A 136 4.45 -8.02 -26.94
C SER A 136 5.66 -8.94 -27.16
N ALA A 137 5.85 -9.41 -28.40
CA ALA A 137 6.91 -10.36 -28.71
C ALA A 137 8.31 -9.70 -28.81
N ALA A 138 8.36 -8.39 -29.06
CA ALA A 138 9.58 -7.66 -29.33
C ALA A 138 9.65 -6.35 -28.51
N PRO A 139 10.74 -6.07 -27.78
CA PRO A 139 10.96 -4.79 -27.08
C PRO A 139 10.79 -3.55 -27.98
N GLU A 140 11.03 -3.71 -29.28
CA GLU A 140 10.93 -2.67 -30.29
C GLU A 140 9.47 -2.25 -30.56
N GLU A 141 8.47 -3.05 -30.17
CA GLU A 141 7.04 -2.74 -30.33
C GLU A 141 6.48 -1.98 -29.12
N ILE A 142 7.28 -1.80 -28.06
CA ILE A 142 6.88 -1.13 -26.82
C ILE A 142 7.32 0.33 -26.85
N ALA A 143 6.37 1.22 -26.54
CA ALA A 143 6.62 2.65 -26.42
C ALA A 143 7.21 3.00 -25.05
N ALA A 144 6.73 2.37 -23.98
CA ALA A 144 7.25 2.58 -22.64
C ALA A 144 6.91 1.41 -21.70
N VAL A 145 7.75 1.22 -20.69
CA VAL A 145 7.41 0.41 -19.51
C VAL A 145 7.63 1.25 -18.26
N VAL A 146 6.61 1.31 -17.41
CA VAL A 146 6.61 2.05 -16.14
C VAL A 146 6.48 1.05 -15.00
N LEU A 147 7.40 1.10 -14.04
CA LEU A 147 7.25 0.46 -12.75
C LEU A 147 6.33 1.33 -11.89
N GLU A 148 5.17 0.82 -11.52
CA GLU A 148 4.21 1.52 -10.69
C GLU A 148 4.62 1.49 -9.20
N SER A 149 4.04 2.40 -8.41
CA SER A 149 4.29 2.53 -6.97
C SER A 149 4.01 1.26 -6.15
N ASP A 150 3.18 0.36 -6.66
CA ASP A 150 2.83 -0.91 -6.02
C ASP A 150 3.72 -2.09 -6.45
N GLY A 151 4.73 -1.83 -7.29
CA GLY A 151 5.64 -2.84 -7.82
C GLY A 151 5.11 -3.57 -9.05
N SER A 152 3.90 -3.23 -9.52
CA SER A 152 3.39 -3.73 -10.80
C SER A 152 4.04 -2.99 -11.98
N PHE A 153 3.96 -3.58 -13.17
CA PHE A 153 4.49 -2.97 -14.39
C PHE A 153 3.37 -2.63 -15.35
N SER A 154 3.35 -1.39 -15.82
CA SER A 154 2.50 -0.92 -16.90
C SER A 154 3.29 -0.94 -18.21
N VAL A 155 2.83 -1.73 -19.19
CA VAL A 155 3.44 -1.80 -20.53
C VAL A 155 2.57 -1.01 -21.51
N ILE A 156 3.18 -0.02 -22.16
CA ILE A 156 2.51 0.86 -23.12
C ILE A 156 2.99 0.48 -24.54
N PRO A 157 2.16 -0.15 -25.38
CA PRO A 157 2.53 -0.51 -26.74
C PRO A 157 2.66 0.73 -27.64
N LYS A 158 3.41 0.63 -28.74
CA LYS A 158 3.44 1.67 -29.77
C LYS A 158 2.07 1.77 -30.46
N PRO A 159 1.56 2.99 -30.74
CA PRO A 159 0.33 3.13 -31.53
C PRO A 159 0.55 2.62 -32.96
N ASP A 160 -0.40 1.83 -33.47
CA ASP A 160 -0.49 1.45 -34.87
C ASP A 160 -0.78 2.70 -35.72
N GLY A 161 0.27 3.41 -36.14
CA GLY A 161 0.14 4.61 -36.98
C GLY A 161 1.17 5.73 -36.79
N GLY A 162 2.20 5.57 -35.96
CA GLY A 162 3.31 6.53 -35.89
C GLY A 162 2.94 7.93 -35.37
N GLY A 163 1.77 8.09 -34.75
CA GLY A 163 1.41 9.30 -34.02
C GLY A 163 2.20 9.42 -32.71
N PRO A 164 2.43 10.65 -32.20
CA PRO A 164 3.10 10.81 -30.92
C PRO A 164 2.28 10.12 -29.83
N ALA A 165 2.92 9.26 -29.05
CA ALA A 165 2.37 8.68 -27.84
C ALA A 165 2.20 9.79 -26.78
N ASP A 166 1.26 10.69 -27.01
CA ASP A 166 1.05 11.91 -26.23
C ASP A 166 0.56 11.58 -24.81
N PHE A 167 -0.18 10.47 -24.66
CA PHE A 167 -0.55 9.89 -23.37
C PHE A 167 0.65 9.36 -22.58
N ALA A 168 1.74 8.95 -23.23
CA ALA A 168 2.94 8.45 -22.57
C ALA A 168 3.85 9.57 -22.07
N MET A 169 3.60 10.84 -22.42
CA MET A 169 4.44 11.99 -22.03
C MET A 169 3.73 12.92 -21.03
N ALA A 170 2.41 12.86 -20.91
CA ALA A 170 1.62 13.80 -20.11
C ALA A 170 1.72 13.61 -18.58
N ASP A 171 2.16 12.43 -18.11
CA ASP A 171 2.14 12.07 -16.68
C ASP A 171 3.43 11.37 -16.20
N LEU A 172 4.51 11.44 -16.99
CA LEU A 172 5.81 10.89 -16.57
C LEU A 172 6.53 11.89 -15.65
N PRO A 173 7.01 11.44 -14.47
CA PRO A 173 7.84 12.29 -13.63
C PRO A 173 9.10 12.69 -14.40
N ASP A 174 9.47 13.97 -14.23
CA ASP A 174 10.55 14.63 -14.95
C ASP A 174 11.86 13.83 -14.88
N ARG A 175 12.65 13.90 -15.95
CA ARG A 175 13.90 13.16 -16.11
C ARG A 175 14.97 13.76 -15.18
N SER A 176 14.95 13.42 -13.90
CA SER A 176 16.03 13.75 -12.93
C SER A 176 16.58 12.50 -12.26
#